data_AF-A0A7J3MLD1-F1
#
_entry.id   AF-A0A7J3MLD1-F1
#
_cell.length_a   1.000
_cell.length_b   1.000
_cell.length_c   1.000
_cell.angle_alpha   90.00
_cell.angle_beta   90.00
_cell.angle_gamma   90.00
#
_symmetry.space_group_name_H-M   'P 1'
#
loop_
_entity.id
_entity.type
_entity.pdbx_description
1 polymer ?
#
loop_
_entity_poly.entity_id
_entity_poly.type
_entity_poly.pdbx_seq_one_letter_code
_entity_poly.pdbx_strand_id
1 'polypeptide(L)'
;MFQERYRLLRRVRRSTMTSSSRHGDFSEVVRVLNKLEMESEEEKASNIASLLKSVDENSVESLLRILRMDFGEASRIVGTRLARRIVSEAVASITSRRQSEVEELLEKGSVDEALRRRSRALTGESLTISQAYSGMLEACRISGKSSIGSKASKLASLLNKASDEEAAFIVSTLIQGGRRVSDGLLLKALEKVFGKSLGNSIGSKDFYEKARRLVKECKME
;
A
#
# COMPACT_ATOMS: atom_id res chain seq x y z
N MET A 1 -6.23 -15.24 -17.38
CA MET A 1 -6.99 -13.96 -17.35
C MET A 1 -6.22 -12.78 -16.75
N PHE A 2 -5.19 -12.96 -15.93
CA PHE A 2 -4.35 -11.84 -15.42
C PHE A 2 -3.37 -11.27 -16.46
N GLN A 3 -2.94 -12.07 -17.46
CA GLN A 3 -1.91 -11.66 -18.42
C GLN A 3 -2.37 -10.69 -19.53
N GLU A 4 -3.66 -10.62 -19.84
CA GLU A 4 -4.16 -9.73 -20.91
C GLU A 4 -4.36 -8.28 -20.43
N ARG A 5 -4.66 -8.07 -19.16
CA ARG A 5 -4.85 -6.71 -18.59
C ARG A 5 -3.55 -5.88 -18.59
N TYR A 6 -2.38 -6.51 -18.51
CA TYR A 6 -1.09 -5.81 -18.50
C TYR A 6 -0.66 -5.26 -19.87
N ARG A 7 -1.17 -5.79 -20.99
CA ARG A 7 -0.80 -5.29 -22.33
C ARG A 7 -1.36 -3.90 -22.63
N LEU A 8 -2.50 -3.54 -22.02
CA LEU A 8 -3.15 -2.24 -22.26
C LEU A 8 -2.51 -1.10 -21.45
N LEU A 9 -1.83 -1.40 -20.33
CA LEU A 9 -1.11 -0.41 -19.53
C LEU A 9 0.21 0.06 -20.17
N ARG A 10 0.72 -0.64 -21.20
CA ARG A 10 1.98 -0.26 -21.88
C ARG A 10 1.87 0.93 -22.83
N ARG A 11 0.68 1.37 -23.23
CA ARG A 11 0.54 2.40 -24.30
C ARG A 11 0.41 3.85 -23.82
N VAL A 12 0.24 4.14 -22.53
CA VAL A 12 -0.16 5.50 -22.09
C VAL A 12 0.91 6.26 -21.29
N ARG A 13 2.04 5.69 -20.89
CA ARG A 13 3.00 6.40 -20.00
C ARG A 13 4.43 6.44 -20.51
N ARG A 14 4.63 7.17 -21.61
CA ARG A 14 5.86 7.94 -21.85
C ARG A 14 5.48 9.40 -21.89
N SER A 15 5.51 10.09 -20.76
CA SER A 15 5.71 11.54 -20.68
C SER A 15 5.95 11.97 -19.25
N THR A 16 6.95 12.83 -19.09
CA THR A 16 7.37 13.58 -17.89
C THR A 16 7.95 12.79 -16.72
N MET A 17 9.21 12.36 -16.86
CA MET A 17 10.15 12.36 -15.73
C MET A 17 10.62 13.80 -15.51
N THR A 18 10.09 14.45 -14.48
CA THR A 18 10.77 15.59 -13.84
C THR A 18 11.27 15.09 -12.49
N SER A 19 12.59 14.90 -12.43
CA SER A 19 13.36 14.59 -11.25
C SER A 19 13.33 15.78 -10.28
N SER A 20 12.35 15.78 -9.39
CA SER A 20 12.44 16.47 -8.11
C SER A 20 12.18 15.41 -7.06
N SER A 21 13.15 15.19 -6.19
CA SER A 21 13.22 14.07 -5.24
C SER A 21 12.06 14.11 -4.25
N ARG A 22 10.93 13.46 -4.59
CA ARG A 22 9.74 13.32 -3.75
C ARG A 22 9.96 12.19 -2.73
N HIS A 23 10.71 12.51 -1.69
CA HIS A 23 10.89 11.61 -0.56
C HIS A 23 9.51 11.29 0.04
N GLY A 24 9.16 10.00 0.13
CA GLY A 24 7.93 9.57 0.81
C GLY A 24 6.64 9.60 -0.02
N ASP A 25 6.71 9.65 -1.36
CA ASP A 25 5.54 9.54 -2.25
C ASP A 25 5.01 8.10 -2.31
N PHE A 26 3.73 7.91 -1.97
CA PHE A 26 3.10 6.59 -1.99
C PHE A 26 2.95 6.03 -3.41
N SER A 27 2.84 6.89 -4.43
CA SER A 27 2.76 6.47 -5.83
C SER A 27 4.00 5.69 -6.28
N GLU A 28 5.18 6.00 -5.73
CA GLU A 28 6.41 5.24 -6.00
C GLU A 28 6.32 3.83 -5.42
N VAL A 29 5.83 3.70 -4.18
CA VAL A 29 5.62 2.40 -3.52
C VAL A 29 4.67 1.53 -4.34
N VAL A 30 3.54 2.09 -4.77
CA VAL A 30 2.54 1.37 -5.60
C VAL A 30 3.17 0.90 -6.91
N ARG A 31 3.96 1.75 -7.57
CA ARG A 31 4.65 1.41 -8.81
C ARG A 31 5.62 0.25 -8.62
N VAL A 32 6.43 0.27 -7.56
CA VAL A 32 7.37 -0.83 -7.25
C VAL A 32 6.60 -2.10 -6.97
N LEU A 33 5.61 -2.06 -6.07
CA LEU A 33 4.83 -3.24 -5.68
C LEU A 33 4.10 -3.90 -6.84
N ASN A 34 3.57 -3.12 -7.79
CA ASN A 34 2.90 -3.66 -8.97
C ASN A 34 3.88 -4.35 -9.95
N LYS A 35 5.19 -4.05 -9.88
CA LYS A 35 6.20 -4.72 -10.72
C LYS A 35 6.73 -6.01 -10.10
N LEU A 36 6.73 -6.11 -8.76
CA LEU A 36 7.35 -7.24 -8.05
C LEU A 36 6.77 -8.61 -8.44
N GLU A 37 5.53 -8.69 -8.90
CA GLU A 37 4.91 -9.99 -9.27
C GLU A 37 5.60 -10.69 -10.46
N MET A 38 6.31 -9.93 -11.30
CA MET A 38 6.90 -10.43 -12.55
C MET A 38 8.42 -10.53 -12.52
N GLU A 39 9.03 -10.20 -11.39
CA GLU A 39 10.48 -10.04 -11.24
C GLU A 39 11.10 -11.22 -10.50
N SER A 40 12.38 -11.46 -10.74
CA SER A 40 13.18 -12.41 -9.95
C SER A 40 13.37 -11.91 -8.51
N GLU A 41 13.61 -12.80 -7.55
CA GLU A 41 13.84 -12.42 -6.14
C GLU A 41 15.00 -11.41 -5.98
N GLU A 42 16.01 -11.47 -6.86
CA GLU A 42 17.14 -10.55 -6.85
C GLU A 42 16.74 -9.13 -7.28
N GLU A 43 15.96 -9.02 -8.35
CA GLU A 43 15.38 -7.77 -8.85
C GLU A 43 14.41 -7.16 -7.84
N LYS A 44 13.52 -7.98 -7.25
CA LYS A 44 12.62 -7.53 -6.19
C LYS A 44 13.39 -6.91 -5.03
N ALA A 45 14.45 -7.58 -4.58
CA ALA A 45 15.28 -7.09 -3.49
C ALA A 45 15.97 -5.76 -3.86
N SER A 46 16.46 -5.63 -5.10
CA SER A 46 17.07 -4.39 -5.60
C SER A 46 16.06 -3.23 -5.71
N ASN A 47 14.84 -3.51 -6.14
CA ASN A 47 13.78 -2.51 -6.25
C ASN A 47 13.32 -2.02 -4.87
N ILE A 48 13.14 -2.93 -3.92
CA ILE A 48 12.83 -2.58 -2.53
C ILE A 48 13.99 -1.82 -1.89
N ALA A 49 15.24 -2.24 -2.13
CA ALA A 49 16.43 -1.55 -1.64
C ALA A 49 16.48 -0.10 -2.15
N SER A 50 16.17 0.12 -3.43
CA SER A 50 16.12 1.46 -4.02
C SER A 50 15.04 2.33 -3.37
N LEU A 51 13.87 1.77 -3.09
CA LEU A 51 12.78 2.44 -2.38
C LEU A 51 13.17 2.79 -0.93
N LEU A 52 13.88 1.90 -0.23
CA LEU A 52 14.36 2.15 1.13
C LEU A 52 15.38 3.31 1.19
N LYS A 53 16.20 3.47 0.15
CA LYS A 53 17.16 4.60 0.05
C LYS A 53 16.44 5.94 -0.15
N SER A 54 15.37 5.96 -0.93
CA SER A 54 14.65 7.21 -1.27
C SER A 54 13.70 7.71 -0.17
N VAL A 55 13.36 6.87 0.81
CA VAL A 55 12.37 7.19 1.85
C VAL A 55 13.04 7.77 3.11
N ASP A 56 12.46 8.83 3.68
CA ASP A 56 12.96 9.47 4.91
C ASP A 56 12.80 8.57 6.15
N GLU A 57 13.61 8.80 7.18
CA GLU A 57 13.64 8.00 8.42
C GLU A 57 12.25 7.83 9.06
N ASN A 58 11.42 8.87 9.02
CA ASN A 58 10.11 8.86 9.67
C ASN A 58 9.11 7.97 8.92
N SER A 59 9.27 7.85 7.60
CA SER A 59 8.41 7.06 6.73
C SER A 59 8.86 5.61 6.55
N VAL A 60 10.09 5.23 6.95
CA VAL A 60 10.61 3.86 6.78
C VAL A 60 9.72 2.82 7.45
N GLU A 61 9.30 3.04 8.70
CA GLU A 61 8.44 2.06 9.37
C GLU A 61 7.10 1.91 8.64
N SER A 62 6.47 3.02 8.24
CA SER A 62 5.23 2.98 7.46
C SER A 62 5.43 2.24 6.15
N LEU A 63 6.54 2.45 5.46
CA LEU A 63 6.90 1.71 4.26
C LEU A 63 7.01 0.21 4.56
N LEU A 64 7.83 -0.19 5.52
CA LEU A 64 8.05 -1.60 5.86
C LEU A 64 6.76 -2.29 6.26
N ARG A 65 5.89 -1.60 7.01
CA ARG A 65 4.57 -2.10 7.40
C ARG A 65 3.64 -2.25 6.20
N ILE A 66 3.66 -1.32 5.24
CA ILE A 66 2.95 -1.49 3.97
C ILE A 66 3.52 -2.71 3.23
N LEU A 67 4.83 -2.83 3.04
CA LEU A 67 5.42 -3.97 2.31
C LEU A 67 5.05 -5.33 2.94
N ARG A 68 5.02 -5.41 4.28
CA ARG A 68 4.60 -6.61 5.04
C ARG A 68 3.09 -6.78 5.15
N MET A 69 2.31 -5.76 4.79
CA MET A 69 0.86 -5.66 5.05
C MET A 69 0.54 -5.85 6.55
N ASP A 70 1.34 -5.21 7.41
CA ASP A 70 1.26 -5.29 8.88
C ASP A 70 0.61 -4.04 9.50
N PHE A 71 -0.65 -4.19 9.90
CA PHE A 71 -1.45 -3.21 10.62
C PHE A 71 -1.61 -3.56 12.12
N GLY A 72 -0.73 -4.38 12.68
CA GLY A 72 -0.81 -4.87 14.06
C GLY A 72 -2.04 -5.75 14.29
N GLU A 73 -2.76 -5.55 15.40
CA GLU A 73 -4.01 -6.28 15.67
C GLU A 73 -5.08 -6.06 14.60
N ALA A 74 -5.05 -4.88 13.95
CA ALA A 74 -5.99 -4.53 12.89
C ALA A 74 -5.82 -5.42 11.65
N SER A 75 -4.66 -6.05 11.46
CA SER A 75 -4.42 -7.01 10.37
C SER A 75 -5.40 -8.17 10.37
N ARG A 76 -6.00 -8.51 11.53
CA ARG A 76 -7.00 -9.60 11.64
C ARG A 76 -8.26 -9.36 10.81
N ILE A 77 -8.59 -8.10 10.49
CA ILE A 77 -9.78 -7.79 9.69
C ILE A 77 -9.47 -7.86 8.20
N VAL A 78 -8.22 -7.64 7.79
CA VAL A 78 -7.81 -7.59 6.38
C VAL A 78 -8.07 -8.96 5.72
N GLY A 79 -8.58 -8.96 4.49
CA GLY A 79 -8.93 -10.20 3.79
C GLY A 79 -10.25 -10.85 4.20
N THR A 80 -10.87 -10.40 5.31
CA THR A 80 -12.12 -10.99 5.81
C THR A 80 -13.36 -10.46 5.08
N ARG A 81 -14.49 -11.14 5.26
CA ARG A 81 -15.80 -10.66 4.81
C ARG A 81 -16.15 -9.28 5.41
N LEU A 82 -15.70 -9.01 6.64
CA LEU A 82 -15.91 -7.71 7.28
C LEU A 82 -15.13 -6.61 6.55
N ALA A 83 -13.86 -6.84 6.21
CA ALA A 83 -13.08 -5.88 5.41
C ALA A 83 -13.73 -5.63 4.05
N ARG A 84 -14.20 -6.68 3.37
CA ARG A 84 -14.93 -6.55 2.09
C ARG A 84 -16.14 -5.64 2.21
N ARG A 85 -16.96 -5.82 3.24
CA ARG A 85 -18.13 -4.98 3.51
C ARG A 85 -17.77 -3.52 3.80
N ILE A 86 -16.72 -3.29 4.58
CA ILE A 86 -16.23 -1.93 4.88
C ILE A 86 -15.73 -1.24 3.59
N VAL A 87 -14.96 -1.97 2.78
CA VAL A 87 -14.39 -1.44 1.55
C VAL A 87 -15.47 -1.19 0.50
N SER A 88 -16.46 -2.08 0.37
CA SER A 88 -17.56 -1.89 -0.57
C SER A 88 -18.43 -0.70 -0.19
N GLU A 89 -18.74 -0.52 1.09
CA GLU A 89 -19.47 0.64 1.59
C GLU A 89 -18.69 1.94 1.36
N ALA A 90 -17.38 1.94 1.62
CA ALA A 90 -16.51 3.09 1.36
C ALA A 90 -16.49 3.45 -0.13
N VAL A 91 -16.27 2.48 -1.01
CA VAL A 91 -16.22 2.69 -2.47
C VAL A 91 -17.59 3.11 -3.01
N ALA A 92 -18.69 2.52 -2.53
CA ALA A 92 -20.03 2.95 -2.87
C ALA A 92 -20.31 4.39 -2.45
N SER A 93 -19.80 4.84 -1.30
CA SER A 93 -20.01 6.22 -0.83
C SER A 93 -19.29 7.29 -1.67
N ILE A 94 -18.21 6.92 -2.36
CA ILE A 94 -17.41 7.83 -3.20
C ILE A 94 -17.66 7.64 -4.70
N THR A 95 -18.53 6.70 -5.06
CA THR A 95 -18.96 6.42 -6.43
C THR A 95 -20.47 6.58 -6.52
N SER A 96 -21.03 6.66 -7.72
CA SER A 96 -22.49 6.65 -7.91
C SER A 96 -23.05 5.22 -8.03
N ARG A 97 -22.44 4.24 -7.35
CA ARG A 97 -22.80 2.81 -7.43
C ARG A 97 -23.46 2.33 -6.14
N ARG A 98 -24.25 1.26 -6.24
CA ARG A 98 -24.79 0.58 -5.05
C ARG A 98 -23.71 -0.29 -4.41
N GLN A 99 -23.75 -0.42 -3.08
CA GLN A 99 -22.80 -1.29 -2.36
C GLN A 99 -22.78 -2.72 -2.90
N SER A 100 -23.93 -3.30 -3.24
CA SER A 100 -24.04 -4.65 -3.80
C SER A 100 -23.31 -4.81 -5.15
N GLU A 101 -23.39 -3.79 -6.02
CA GLU A 101 -22.69 -3.79 -7.31
C GLU A 101 -21.18 -3.70 -7.11
N VAL A 102 -20.75 -2.89 -6.14
CA VAL A 102 -19.34 -2.77 -5.77
C VAL A 102 -18.82 -4.09 -5.21
N GLU A 103 -19.56 -4.76 -4.32
CA GLU A 103 -19.19 -6.08 -3.79
C GLU A 103 -18.98 -7.10 -4.92
N GLU A 104 -19.91 -7.18 -5.88
CA GLU A 104 -19.80 -8.09 -7.01
C GLU A 104 -18.56 -7.80 -7.89
N LEU A 105 -18.27 -6.53 -8.15
CA LEU A 105 -17.07 -6.13 -8.91
C LEU A 105 -15.78 -6.52 -8.17
N LEU A 106 -15.74 -6.32 -6.85
CA LEU A 106 -14.59 -6.64 -6.02
C LEU A 106 -14.38 -8.16 -5.89
N GLU A 107 -15.45 -8.95 -5.81
CA GLU A 107 -15.39 -10.42 -5.85
C GLU A 107 -14.82 -10.94 -7.17
N LYS A 108 -15.15 -10.28 -8.29
CA LYS A 108 -14.58 -10.56 -9.62
C LYS A 108 -13.16 -10.04 -9.81
N GLY A 109 -12.54 -9.43 -8.78
CA GLY A 109 -11.21 -8.81 -8.89
C GLY A 109 -11.17 -7.60 -9.83
N SER A 110 -12.30 -6.94 -10.07
CA SER A 110 -12.43 -5.78 -10.96
C SER A 110 -12.42 -4.47 -10.17
N VAL A 111 -11.33 -4.26 -9.42
CA VAL A 111 -11.12 -3.10 -8.55
C VAL A 111 -11.17 -1.78 -9.33
N ASP A 112 -10.55 -1.71 -10.52
CA ASP A 112 -10.56 -0.50 -11.34
C ASP A 112 -11.98 -0.10 -11.77
N GLU A 113 -12.82 -1.09 -12.12
CA GLU A 113 -14.21 -0.83 -12.50
C GLU A 113 -15.06 -0.42 -11.30
N ALA A 114 -14.77 -0.98 -10.12
CA ALA A 114 -15.42 -0.59 -8.87
C ALA A 114 -15.11 0.86 -8.49
N LEU A 115 -13.88 1.32 -8.73
CA LEU A 115 -13.42 2.69 -8.47
C LEU A 115 -13.73 3.68 -9.61
N ARG A 116 -14.30 3.20 -10.72
CA ARG A 116 -14.61 4.03 -11.88
C ARG A 116 -15.64 5.09 -11.52
N ARG A 117 -15.42 6.32 -12.01
CA ARG A 117 -16.27 7.51 -11.73
C ARG A 117 -16.30 7.91 -10.25
N ARG A 118 -15.28 7.58 -9.46
CA ARG A 118 -15.16 8.11 -8.11
C ARG A 118 -14.98 9.63 -8.12
N SER A 119 -15.60 10.30 -7.16
CA SER A 119 -15.40 11.73 -6.91
C SER A 119 -14.00 11.94 -6.34
N ARG A 120 -13.10 12.58 -7.08
CA ARG A 120 -11.75 12.90 -6.59
C ARG A 120 -11.73 14.30 -6.01
N ALA A 121 -11.10 14.48 -4.86
CA ALA A 121 -10.73 15.82 -4.43
C ALA A 121 -9.73 16.39 -5.47
N LEU A 122 -9.90 17.65 -5.85
CA LEU A 122 -8.98 18.37 -6.77
C LEU A 122 -7.62 18.68 -6.12
N THR A 123 -7.19 17.88 -5.14
CA THR A 123 -5.87 17.99 -4.54
C THR A 123 -4.88 17.32 -5.49
N GLY A 124 -4.03 18.09 -6.15
CA GLY A 124 -3.04 17.60 -7.10
C GLY A 124 -1.86 16.83 -6.48
N GLU A 125 -1.91 16.56 -5.18
CA GLU A 125 -0.84 15.90 -4.43
C GLU A 125 -1.17 14.43 -4.19
N SER A 126 -0.20 13.56 -4.45
CA SER A 126 -0.27 12.13 -4.12
C SER A 126 -0.23 11.92 -2.61
N LEU A 127 -0.71 10.77 -2.15
CA LEU A 127 -0.57 10.42 -0.74
C LEU A 127 0.91 10.26 -0.38
N THR A 128 1.27 10.68 0.83
CA THR A 128 2.54 10.25 1.42
C THR A 128 2.42 8.80 1.94
N ILE A 129 3.54 8.10 2.05
CA ILE A 129 3.62 6.74 2.63
C ILE A 129 2.96 6.71 4.02
N SER A 130 3.28 7.71 4.86
CA SER A 130 2.75 7.83 6.21
C SER A 130 1.24 8.05 6.23
N GLN A 131 0.70 8.90 5.35
CA GLN A 131 -0.75 9.13 5.22
C GLN A 131 -1.49 7.88 4.72
N ALA A 132 -0.92 7.16 3.75
CA ALA A 132 -1.50 5.92 3.25
C ALA A 132 -1.55 4.86 4.36
N TYR A 133 -0.44 4.66 5.09
CA TYR A 133 -0.37 3.71 6.19
C TYR A 133 -1.34 4.08 7.32
N SER A 134 -1.28 5.31 7.83
CA SER A 134 -2.12 5.74 8.96
C SER A 134 -3.60 5.72 8.59
N GLY A 135 -3.96 6.14 7.39
CA GLY A 135 -5.35 6.11 6.92
C GLY A 135 -5.92 4.69 6.86
N MET A 136 -5.16 3.73 6.33
CA MET A 136 -5.56 2.31 6.33
C MET A 136 -5.67 1.77 7.76
N LEU A 137 -4.68 2.05 8.61
CA LEU A 137 -4.63 1.59 9.99
C LEU A 137 -5.81 2.13 10.82
N GLU A 138 -6.10 3.42 10.72
CA GLU A 138 -7.20 4.08 11.43
C GLU A 138 -8.55 3.49 11.01
N ALA A 139 -8.78 3.30 9.70
CA ALA A 139 -9.97 2.64 9.20
C ALA A 139 -10.11 1.21 9.74
N CYS A 140 -9.01 0.51 9.98
CA CYS A 140 -9.06 -0.84 10.54
C CYS A 140 -9.29 -0.83 12.07
N ARG A 141 -8.74 0.15 12.80
CA ARG A 141 -8.77 0.22 14.27
C ARG A 141 -10.08 0.67 14.89
N ILE A 142 -10.92 1.43 14.18
CA ILE A 142 -12.23 1.86 14.72
C ILE A 142 -13.02 0.62 15.20
N SER A 143 -13.62 0.67 16.38
CA SER A 143 -14.35 -0.44 17.00
C SER A 143 -15.68 0.04 17.59
N GLY A 144 -16.60 -0.88 17.91
CA GLY A 144 -17.91 -0.57 18.48
C GLY A 144 -19.11 -0.97 17.60
N LYS A 145 -20.31 -0.85 18.18
CA LYS A 145 -21.60 -1.39 17.67
C LYS A 145 -22.05 -0.78 16.33
N SER A 146 -21.52 0.38 15.95
CA SER A 146 -21.78 1.12 14.70
C SER A 146 -20.50 1.41 13.90
N SER A 147 -19.42 0.66 14.15
CA SER A 147 -18.11 0.97 13.61
C SER A 147 -18.00 0.87 12.08
N ILE A 148 -18.80 0.04 11.41
CA ILE A 148 -18.68 -0.20 9.96
C ILE A 148 -18.79 1.10 9.17
N GLY A 149 -19.84 1.91 9.40
CA GLY A 149 -20.01 3.18 8.67
C GLY A 149 -18.91 4.19 8.98
N SER A 150 -18.40 4.22 10.21
CA SER A 150 -17.26 5.07 10.59
C SER A 150 -15.96 4.63 9.92
N LYS A 151 -15.71 3.31 9.85
CA LYS A 151 -14.57 2.73 9.11
C LYS A 151 -14.68 3.06 7.62
N ALA A 152 -15.87 2.89 7.04
CA ALA A 152 -16.13 3.15 5.64
C ALA A 152 -15.94 4.63 5.29
N SER A 153 -16.47 5.54 6.12
CA SER A 153 -16.28 6.99 5.96
C SER A 153 -14.80 7.41 6.04
N LYS A 154 -14.06 6.84 6.99
CA LYS A 154 -12.62 7.11 7.12
C LYS A 154 -11.84 6.61 5.91
N LEU A 155 -12.15 5.40 5.44
CA LEU A 155 -11.52 4.83 4.25
C LEU A 155 -11.89 5.63 2.99
N ALA A 156 -13.16 6.02 2.82
CA ALA A 156 -13.62 6.88 1.74
C ALA A 156 -12.83 8.20 1.69
N SER A 157 -12.59 8.82 2.85
CA SER A 157 -11.79 10.05 2.94
C SER A 157 -10.34 9.86 2.48
N LEU A 158 -9.73 8.70 2.76
CA LEU A 158 -8.40 8.36 2.25
C LEU A 158 -8.44 8.12 0.73
N LEU A 159 -9.41 7.35 0.25
CA LEU A 159 -9.55 7.01 -1.17
C LEU A 159 -9.81 8.26 -2.04
N ASN A 160 -10.55 9.26 -1.55
CA ASN A 160 -10.79 10.51 -2.29
C ASN A 160 -9.54 11.36 -2.49
N LYS A 161 -8.53 11.20 -1.64
CA LYS A 161 -7.22 11.88 -1.75
C LYS A 161 -6.23 11.08 -2.59
N ALA A 162 -6.41 9.77 -2.68
CA ALA A 162 -5.53 8.87 -3.42
C ALA A 162 -5.65 9.06 -4.94
N SER A 163 -4.56 8.87 -5.67
CA SER A 163 -4.59 8.67 -7.13
C SER A 163 -5.33 7.36 -7.48
N ASP A 164 -5.68 7.15 -8.77
CA ASP A 164 -6.46 5.96 -9.15
C ASP A 164 -5.69 4.67 -8.87
N GLU A 165 -4.38 4.70 -9.09
CA GLU A 165 -3.48 3.56 -8.82
C GLU A 165 -3.31 3.33 -7.32
N GLU A 166 -3.20 4.40 -6.53
CA GLU A 166 -3.10 4.31 -5.07
C GLU A 166 -4.39 3.76 -4.45
N ALA A 167 -5.55 4.21 -4.92
CA ALA A 167 -6.83 3.70 -4.45
C ALA A 167 -7.04 2.24 -4.82
N ALA A 168 -6.71 1.87 -6.06
CA ALA A 168 -6.79 0.48 -6.50
C ALA A 168 -5.87 -0.42 -5.65
N PHE A 169 -4.68 0.07 -5.32
CA PHE A 169 -3.76 -0.63 -4.42
C PHE A 169 -4.35 -0.78 -3.02
N ILE A 170 -4.82 0.31 -2.38
CA ILE A 170 -5.39 0.29 -1.02
C ILE A 170 -6.58 -0.68 -0.95
N VAL A 171 -7.50 -0.59 -1.91
CA VAL A 171 -8.67 -1.49 -1.99
C VAL A 171 -8.24 -2.94 -2.14
N SER A 172 -7.30 -3.23 -3.05
CA SER A 172 -6.79 -4.58 -3.25
C SER A 172 -6.12 -5.13 -2.00
N THR A 173 -5.30 -4.33 -1.33
CA THR A 173 -4.62 -4.66 -0.08
C THR A 173 -5.61 -5.06 1.01
N LEU A 174 -6.65 -4.27 1.23
CA LEU A 174 -7.61 -4.51 2.32
C LEU A 174 -8.48 -5.75 2.07
N ILE A 175 -8.78 -6.06 0.80
CA ILE A 175 -9.69 -7.15 0.41
C ILE A 175 -8.99 -8.49 0.24
N GLN A 176 -7.80 -8.50 -0.36
CA GLN A 176 -7.07 -9.74 -0.65
C GLN A 176 -6.36 -10.25 0.60
N GLY A 177 -5.79 -9.32 1.39
CA GLY A 177 -4.89 -9.69 2.48
C GLY A 177 -3.66 -10.45 2.00
N GLY A 178 -2.89 -10.95 2.97
CA GLY A 178 -1.64 -11.66 2.71
C GLY A 178 -0.43 -10.74 2.52
N ARG A 179 0.76 -11.26 2.84
CA ARG A 179 2.01 -10.51 2.70
C ARG A 179 2.42 -10.45 1.24
N ARG A 180 2.60 -9.24 0.69
CA ARG A 180 3.12 -9.06 -0.68
C ARG A 180 4.64 -9.25 -0.74
N VAL A 181 5.33 -8.96 0.36
CA VAL A 181 6.78 -9.10 0.48
C VAL A 181 7.09 -9.99 1.68
N SER A 182 7.92 -11.03 1.46
CA SER A 182 8.34 -11.94 2.53
C SER A 182 9.37 -11.27 3.46
N ASP A 183 9.47 -11.75 4.70
CA ASP A 183 10.44 -11.22 5.65
C ASP A 183 11.88 -11.43 5.14
N GLY A 184 12.17 -12.57 4.49
CA GLY A 184 13.47 -12.85 3.88
C GLY A 184 13.82 -11.87 2.74
N LEU A 185 12.85 -11.50 1.92
CA LEU A 185 13.06 -10.52 0.85
C LEU A 185 13.31 -9.11 1.40
N LEU A 186 12.63 -8.74 2.48
CA LEU A 186 12.89 -7.46 3.17
C LEU A 186 14.26 -7.43 3.83
N LEU A 187 14.66 -8.51 4.51
CA LEU A 187 15.99 -8.62 5.09
C LEU A 187 17.07 -8.51 4.01
N LYS A 188 16.91 -9.22 2.90
CA LYS A 188 17.82 -9.13 1.74
C LYS A 188 17.89 -7.72 1.16
N ALA A 189 16.76 -7.02 1.06
CA ALA A 189 16.74 -5.63 0.60
C ALA A 189 17.46 -4.69 1.60
N LEU A 190 17.23 -4.86 2.90
CA LEU A 190 17.92 -4.07 3.95
C LEU A 190 19.43 -4.33 3.96
N GLU A 191 19.86 -5.60 3.82
CA GLU A 191 21.26 -5.98 3.68
C GLU A 191 21.90 -5.34 2.45
N LYS A 192 21.21 -5.31 1.31
CA LYS A 192 21.67 -4.63 0.09
C LYS A 192 21.86 -3.12 0.26
N VAL A 193 21.04 -2.47 1.09
CA VAL A 193 21.14 -1.02 1.31
C VAL A 193 22.24 -0.71 2.31
N PHE A 194 22.30 -1.43 3.42
CA PHE A 194 23.08 -1.04 4.60
C PHE A 194 24.32 -1.91 4.84
N GLY A 195 24.51 -2.99 4.07
CA GLY A 195 25.65 -3.91 4.22
C GLY A 195 25.70 -4.67 5.54
N LYS A 196 24.73 -4.48 6.43
CA LYS A 196 24.64 -5.11 7.76
C LYS A 196 23.52 -6.16 7.77
N SER A 197 23.84 -7.37 8.20
CA SER A 197 22.83 -8.41 8.43
C SER A 197 22.06 -8.13 9.71
N LEU A 198 20.73 -8.22 9.63
CA LEU A 198 19.82 -7.96 10.75
C LEU A 198 19.63 -9.17 11.68
N GLY A 199 20.18 -10.35 11.32
CA GLY A 199 20.05 -11.60 12.06
C GLY A 199 18.72 -12.33 11.78
N ASN A 200 18.72 -13.67 11.91
CA ASN A 200 17.66 -14.56 11.38
C ASN A 200 16.39 -14.69 12.23
N SER A 201 16.24 -13.95 13.33
CA SER A 201 15.06 -14.07 14.20
C SER A 201 14.82 -12.77 14.95
N ILE A 202 13.89 -11.97 14.45
CA ILE A 202 13.51 -10.71 15.07
C ILE A 202 12.01 -10.69 15.22
N GLY A 203 11.52 -10.52 16.45
CA GLY A 203 10.10 -10.27 16.69
C GLY A 203 9.63 -9.04 15.89
N SER A 204 8.34 -8.98 15.51
CA SER A 204 7.87 -7.94 14.58
C SER A 204 8.17 -6.51 15.06
N LYS A 205 8.11 -6.25 16.37
CA LYS A 205 8.43 -4.93 16.96
C LYS A 205 9.92 -4.60 16.84
N ASP A 206 10.78 -5.53 17.20
CA ASP A 206 12.23 -5.38 17.15
C ASP A 206 12.73 -5.19 15.70
N PHE A 207 12.00 -5.72 14.71
CA PHE A 207 12.37 -5.61 13.29
C PHE A 207 12.27 -4.16 12.81
N TYR A 208 11.14 -3.49 13.06
CA TYR A 208 10.94 -2.11 12.62
C TYR A 208 11.88 -1.14 13.34
N GLU A 209 12.12 -1.36 14.64
CA GLU A 209 13.02 -0.52 15.41
C GLU A 209 14.48 -0.64 14.91
N LYS A 210 14.96 -1.87 14.68
CA LYS A 210 16.29 -2.09 14.11
C LYS A 210 16.42 -1.49 12.72
N ALA A 211 15.41 -1.66 11.85
CA ALA A 211 15.42 -1.09 10.52
C ALA A 211 15.46 0.45 10.54
N ARG A 212 14.68 1.10 11.42
CA ARG A 212 14.75 2.57 11.62
C ARG A 212 16.15 3.00 12.05
N ARG A 213 16.75 2.33 13.03
CA ARG A 213 18.12 2.65 13.51
C ARG A 213 19.15 2.53 12.39
N LEU A 214 19.09 1.47 11.58
CA LEU A 214 19.98 1.30 10.43
C LEU A 214 19.86 2.45 9.42
N VAL A 215 18.62 2.84 9.08
CA VAL A 215 18.41 3.95 8.15
C VAL A 215 18.93 5.26 8.73
N LYS A 216 18.71 5.49 10.03
CA LYS A 216 19.20 6.67 10.73
C LYS A 216 20.73 6.76 10.70
N GLU A 217 21.42 5.67 11.06
CA GLU A 217 22.89 5.60 11.04
C GLU A 217 23.45 5.94 9.66
N CYS A 218 22.89 5.34 8.59
CA CYS A 218 23.41 5.53 7.23
C CYS A 218 22.96 6.83 6.55
N LYS A 219 22.04 7.60 7.14
CA LYS A 219 21.66 8.94 6.64
C LYS A 219 22.40 10.07 7.35
N MET A 220 23.13 9.76 8.43
CA MET A 220 23.99 10.72 9.12
C MET A 220 25.46 10.65 8.66
N GLU A 221 25.82 9.65 7.86
CA GLU A 221 27.10 9.52 7.13
C GLU A 221 27.03 10.19 5.75
#